data_AF-A0A949MFL8-F1
#
_entry.id   AF-A0A949MFL8-F1
#
_cell.length_a   1.000
_cell.length_b   1.000
_cell.length_c   1.000
_cell.angle_alpha   90.00
_cell.angle_beta   90.00
_cell.angle_gamma   90.00
#
_symmetry.space_group_name_H-M   'P 1'
#
loop_
_entity.id
_entity.type
_entity.pdbx_description
1 polymer ?
#
loop_
_entity_poly.entity_id
_entity_poly.type
_entity_poly.pdbx_seq_one_letter_code
_entity_poly.pdbx_strand_id
1 'polypeptide(L)'
;MDDSDLEPDEARLDWLHTQVNGSKSEVVKAEVEHAFGLMTMELEVPYEYDTAAGETTKGFDNIDLGARYSLVRSFAFSVIISVFIVNCLFIFQFTHSWWPG
;
A
#
# COMPACT_ATOMS: atom_id res chain seq x y z
N MET A 1 -10.15 17.24 -10.99
CA MET A 1 -10.23 16.76 -9.60
C MET A 1 -10.85 15.41 -9.71
N ASP A 2 -10.06 14.39 -9.39
CA ASP A 2 -10.47 12.99 -9.39
C ASP A 2 -11.24 12.75 -8.08
N ASP A 3 -12.40 12.11 -8.15
CA ASP A 3 -13.33 11.91 -7.03
C ASP A 3 -13.21 10.47 -6.48
N SER A 4 -12.02 9.86 -6.66
CA SER A 4 -11.72 8.48 -6.24
C SER A 4 -11.55 8.30 -4.74
N ASP A 5 -11.69 9.37 -3.94
CA ASP A 5 -11.29 9.34 -2.54
C ASP A 5 -12.16 8.43 -1.64
N LEU A 6 -13.28 7.85 -2.13
CA LEU A 6 -14.23 7.10 -1.29
C LEU A 6 -15.09 6.06 -2.06
N GLU A 7 -14.54 5.28 -3.00
CA GLU A 7 -15.31 4.17 -3.58
C GLU A 7 -15.24 2.92 -2.69
N PRO A 8 -16.36 2.47 -2.10
CA PRO A 8 -16.38 1.18 -1.43
C PRO A 8 -16.13 0.10 -2.47
N ASP A 9 -15.07 -0.68 -2.25
CA ASP A 9 -14.66 -1.83 -3.06
C ASP A 9 -13.84 -1.45 -4.31
N GLU A 10 -12.64 -0.89 -4.07
CA GLU A 10 -11.70 -0.55 -5.12
C GLU A 10 -10.53 -1.53 -5.18
N ALA A 11 -10.07 -1.84 -6.40
CA ALA A 11 -8.82 -2.56 -6.62
C ALA A 11 -8.00 -1.81 -7.66
N ARG A 12 -6.76 -1.45 -7.30
CA ARG A 12 -5.85 -0.71 -8.17
C ARG A 12 -4.55 -1.49 -8.38
N LEU A 13 -4.03 -1.36 -9.59
CA LEU A 13 -2.74 -1.89 -9.98
C LEU A 13 -1.97 -0.77 -10.68
N ASP A 14 -0.99 -0.22 -9.98
CA ASP A 14 -0.08 0.78 -10.51
C ASP A 14 1.20 0.10 -10.99
N TRP A 15 1.59 0.37 -12.22
CA TRP A 15 2.85 -0.15 -12.78
C TRP A 15 3.62 0.98 -13.46
N LEU A 16 4.76 1.33 -12.89
CA LEU A 16 5.74 2.22 -13.46
C LEU A 16 6.92 1.43 -14.03
N HIS A 17 7.19 1.61 -15.33
CA HIS A 17 8.37 1.05 -15.99
C HIS A 17 9.29 2.18 -16.47
N THR A 18 10.55 2.15 -16.05
CA THR A 18 11.58 3.12 -16.44
C THR A 18 12.78 2.39 -17.01
N GLN A 19 13.32 2.88 -18.14
CA GLN A 19 14.51 2.33 -18.76
C GLN A 19 15.46 3.45 -19.21
N VAL A 20 16.73 3.39 -18.79
CA VAL A 20 17.78 4.36 -19.16
C VAL A 20 19.13 3.66 -19.29
N ASN A 21 19.83 3.87 -20.42
CA ASN A 21 21.21 3.41 -20.64
C ASN A 21 21.50 1.94 -20.25
N GLY A 22 20.58 1.03 -20.56
CA GLY A 22 20.72 -0.40 -20.24
C GLY A 22 20.31 -0.78 -18.82
N SER A 23 19.98 0.19 -17.96
CA SER A 23 19.30 -0.04 -16.68
C SER A 23 17.79 -0.06 -16.87
N LYS A 24 17.11 -0.92 -16.12
CA LYS A 24 15.66 -1.12 -16.09
C LYS A 24 15.18 -1.02 -14.64
N SER A 25 14.09 -0.31 -14.40
CA SER A 25 13.42 -0.19 -13.11
C SER A 25 11.94 -0.40 -13.29
N GLU A 26 11.35 -1.25 -12.47
CA GLU A 26 9.92 -1.53 -12.42
C GLU A 26 9.43 -1.40 -10.99
N VAL A 27 8.41 -0.57 -10.81
CA VAL A 27 7.66 -0.48 -9.56
C VAL A 27 6.25 -0.92 -9.85
N VAL A 28 5.79 -1.95 -9.16
CA VAL A 28 4.44 -2.51 -9.27
C VAL A 28 3.79 -2.41 -7.90
N LYS A 29 2.64 -1.76 -7.80
CA LYS A 29 1.89 -1.64 -6.55
C LYS A 29 0.47 -2.15 -6.73
N ALA A 30 0.10 -3.12 -5.91
CA ALA A 30 -1.27 -3.62 -5.86
C ALA A 30 -1.94 -3.05 -4.60
N GLU A 31 -3.09 -2.42 -4.79
CA GLU A 31 -3.94 -1.92 -3.71
C GLU A 31 -5.31 -2.59 -3.82
N VAL A 32 -5.85 -3.05 -2.69
CA VAL A 32 -7.26 -3.46 -2.59
C VAL A 32 -7.89 -2.84 -1.37
N GLU A 33 -9.08 -2.28 -1.58
CA GLU A 33 -9.93 -1.73 -0.55
C GLU A 33 -11.28 -2.46 -0.59
N HIS A 34 -11.83 -2.79 0.57
CA HIS A 34 -13.17 -3.38 0.66
C HIS A 34 -13.92 -2.92 1.89
N ALA A 35 -15.17 -2.52 1.71
CA ALA A 35 -16.02 -1.98 2.76
C ALA A 35 -17.07 -2.99 3.25
N PHE A 36 -16.92 -3.42 4.50
CA PHE A 36 -17.88 -4.23 5.26
C PHE A 36 -18.67 -3.35 6.24
N GLY A 37 -19.73 -2.71 5.76
CA GLY A 37 -20.63 -1.89 6.59
C GLY A 37 -19.94 -0.64 7.13
N LEU A 38 -19.58 -0.64 8.42
CA LEU A 38 -18.86 0.47 9.05
C LEU A 38 -17.34 0.29 9.02
N MET A 39 -16.84 -0.88 8.60
CA MET A 39 -15.42 -1.21 8.53
C MET A 39 -14.97 -1.25 7.07
N THR A 40 -13.88 -0.57 6.76
CA THR A 40 -13.16 -0.67 5.49
C THR A 40 -11.80 -1.31 5.75
N MET A 41 -11.44 -2.32 4.96
CA MET A 41 -10.10 -2.90 4.96
C MET A 41 -9.35 -2.44 3.74
N GLU A 42 -8.04 -2.25 3.89
CA GLU A 42 -7.15 -1.79 2.84
C GLU A 42 -5.87 -2.63 2.89
N LEU A 43 -5.37 -3.08 1.75
CA LEU A 43 -4.10 -3.79 1.62
C LEU A 43 -3.31 -3.17 0.48
N GLU A 44 -2.08 -2.77 0.77
CA GLU A 44 -1.12 -2.24 -0.18
C GLU A 44 0.12 -3.14 -0.21
N VAL A 45 0.48 -3.59 -1.42
CA VAL A 45 1.63 -4.47 -1.67
C VAL A 45 2.50 -3.87 -2.78
N PRO A 46 3.56 -3.12 -2.42
CA PRO A 46 4.54 -2.61 -3.37
C PRO A 46 5.63 -3.65 -3.65
N TYR A 47 5.98 -3.81 -4.93
CA TYR A 47 7.04 -4.66 -5.42
C TYR A 47 7.95 -3.87 -6.36
N GLU A 48 9.25 -3.96 -6.12
CA GLU A 48 10.28 -3.30 -6.91
C GLU A 48 11.17 -4.33 -7.59
N TYR A 49 11.55 -4.03 -8.84
CA TYR A 49 12.48 -4.79 -9.63
C TYR A 49 13.40 -3.84 -10.40
N ASP A 50 14.67 -3.81 -10.02
CA ASP A 50 15.70 -3.01 -10.64
C ASP A 50 16.77 -3.90 -11.25
N THR A 51 17.27 -3.52 -12.42
CA THR A 51 18.41 -4.14 -13.08
C THR A 51 19.34 -3.06 -13.60
N ALA A 52 20.59 -3.07 -13.16
CA ALA A 52 21.61 -2.12 -13.58
C ALA A 52 22.98 -2.82 -13.66
N ALA A 53 23.72 -2.58 -14.75
CA ALA A 53 25.08 -3.11 -14.94
C ALA A 53 25.24 -4.64 -14.73
N GLY A 54 24.18 -5.41 -14.97
CA GLY A 54 24.17 -6.88 -14.79
C GLY A 54 23.81 -7.34 -13.36
N GLU A 55 23.60 -6.43 -12.42
CA GLU A 55 23.04 -6.71 -11.11
C GLU A 55 21.53 -6.52 -11.13
N THR A 56 20.82 -7.39 -10.41
CA THR A 56 19.35 -7.33 -10.27
C THR A 56 18.99 -7.27 -8.79
N THR A 57 18.26 -6.23 -8.41
CA THR A 57 17.67 -6.07 -7.09
C THR A 57 16.16 -6.24 -7.23
N LYS A 58 15.54 -7.02 -6.35
CA LYS A 58 14.09 -7.17 -6.32
C LYS A 58 13.60 -7.41 -4.91
N GLY A 59 12.40 -6.96 -4.61
CA GLY A 59 11.83 -7.13 -3.29
C GLY A 59 10.45 -6.53 -3.17
N PHE A 60 9.78 -6.88 -2.08
CA PHE A 60 8.66 -6.11 -1.60
C PHE A 60 9.19 -4.97 -0.75
N ASP A 61 8.64 -3.77 -0.93
CA ASP A 61 8.76 -2.71 0.07
C ASP A 61 7.71 -2.97 1.17
N ASN A 62 7.39 -1.97 1.99
CA ASN A 62 6.47 -2.13 3.11
C ASN A 62 5.11 -2.61 2.65
N ILE A 63 4.70 -3.75 3.20
CA ILE A 63 3.33 -4.25 3.01
C ILE A 63 2.48 -3.63 4.10
N ASP A 64 1.48 -2.85 3.68
CA ASP A 64 0.58 -2.15 4.59
C ASP A 64 -0.80 -2.80 4.60
N LEU A 65 -1.28 -3.14 5.78
CA LEU A 65 -2.64 -3.61 6.03
C LEU A 65 -3.37 -2.62 6.92
N GLY A 66 -4.34 -1.93 6.35
CA GLY A 66 -5.19 -0.94 7.00
C GLY A 66 -6.57 -1.50 7.36
N ALA A 67 -7.10 -1.05 8.49
CA ALA A 67 -8.52 -1.18 8.84
C ALA A 67 -9.04 0.16 9.36
N ARG A 68 -10.10 0.66 8.72
CA ARG A 68 -10.77 1.91 9.04
C ARG A 68 -12.19 1.61 9.53
N TYR A 69 -12.59 2.12 10.68
CA TYR A 69 -13.94 1.95 11.22
C TYR A 69 -14.61 3.32 11.39
N SER A 70 -15.71 3.54 10.66
CA SER A 70 -16.51 4.76 10.74
C SER A 70 -17.59 4.60 11.80
N LEU A 71 -17.44 5.28 12.94
CA LEU A 71 -18.40 5.20 14.06
C LEU A 71 -19.64 6.07 13.80
N VAL A 72 -19.43 7.22 13.16
CA VAL A 72 -20.45 8.18 12.72
C VAL A 72 -19.93 8.86 11.45
N ARG A 73 -20.81 9.55 10.70
CA ARG A 73 -20.46 10.24 9.43
C ARG A 73 -19.22 11.14 9.53
N SER A 74 -18.91 11.65 10.72
CA SER A 74 -17.83 12.61 10.96
C SER A 74 -16.66 12.05 11.78
N PHE A 75 -16.62 10.75 12.10
CA PHE A 75 -15.51 10.16 12.85
C PHE A 75 -15.16 8.76 12.36
N ALA A 76 -13.90 8.63 11.95
CA ALA A 76 -13.29 7.34 11.64
C ALA A 76 -12.09 7.06 12.55
N PHE A 77 -11.96 5.81 12.95
CA PHE A 77 -10.77 5.25 13.59
C PHE A 77 -10.01 4.42 12.56
N SER A 78 -8.71 4.64 12.42
CA SER A 78 -7.87 3.86 11.50
C SER A 78 -6.72 3.19 12.25
N VAL A 79 -6.43 1.94 11.89
CA VAL A 79 -5.23 1.21 12.28
C VAL A 79 -4.53 0.73 11.03
N ILE A 80 -3.21 0.92 10.95
CA ILE A 80 -2.37 0.35 9.90
C ILE A 80 -1.29 -0.50 10.55
N ILE A 81 -1.11 -1.69 9.98
CA ILE A 81 -0.02 -2.62 10.30
C ILE A 81 0.92 -2.65 9.10
N SER A 82 2.12 -2.14 9.28
CA SER A 82 3.18 -2.18 8.28
C SER A 82 4.14 -3.32 8.59
N VAL A 83 4.46 -4.13 7.59
CA VAL A 83 5.46 -5.21 7.68
C VAL A 83 6.71 -4.82 6.91
N PHE A 84 7.82 -4.66 7.64
CA PHE A 84 9.14 -4.41 7.07
C PHE A 84 9.97 -5.69 7.10
N ILE A 85 10.70 -5.97 6.01
CA ILE A 85 11.65 -7.09 5.94
C ILE A 85 13.07 -6.52 5.89
N VAL A 86 13.80 -6.64 6.99
CA VAL A 86 15.21 -6.22 7.08
C VAL A 86 16.05 -7.41 7.50
N ASN A 87 16.95 -7.88 6.62
CA ASN A 87 17.84 -9.03 6.92
C ASN A 87 17.07 -10.30 7.40
N CYS A 88 15.95 -10.63 6.76
CA CYS A 88 15.03 -11.73 7.15
C CYS A 88 14.31 -11.56 8.50
N LEU A 89 14.43 -10.40 9.16
CA LEU A 89 13.63 -10.04 10.33
C LEU A 89 12.35 -9.33 9.88
N PHE A 90 11.21 -9.81 10.37
CA PHE A 90 9.93 -9.14 10.20
C PHE A 90 9.73 -8.15 11.34
N ILE A 91 9.52 -6.88 11.00
CA ILE A 91 9.20 -5.82 11.95
C ILE A 91 7.76 -5.39 11.71
N PHE A 92 6.97 -5.36 12.79
CA PHE A 92 5.59 -4.91 12.76
C PHE A 92 5.49 -3.51 13.38
N GLN A 93 5.02 -2.54 12.60
CA GLN A 93 4.70 -1.21 13.11
C GLN A 93 3.18 -1.03 13.17
N PHE A 94 2.71 -0.49 14.29
CA PHE A 94 1.30 -0.19 14.51
C PHE A 94 1.11 1.31 14.58
N THR A 95 0.34 1.86 13.66
CA THR A 95 -0.11 3.26 13.71
C THR A 95 -1.62 3.29 13.91
N HIS A 96 -2.08 4.24 14.73
CA HIS A 96 -3.50 4.48 14.93
C HIS A 96 -3.78 5.97 14.83
N SER A 97 -4.91 6.33 14.22
CA SER A 97 -5.28 7.74 14.02
C SER A 97 -6.79 7.94 14.08
N TRP A 98 -7.17 9.17 14.46
CA TRP A 98 -8.55 9.64 14.51
C TRP A 98 -8.69 10.78 13.52
N TRP A 99 -9.66 10.68 12.61
CA TRP A 99 -9.90 11.70 11.60
C TRP A 99 -11.32 12.26 11.75
N PRO A 100 -11.48 13.60 11.73
CA PRO A 100 -12.78 14.19 11.46
C PRO A 100 -13.15 13.91 10.00
N GLY A 101 -14.34 13.34 9.79
CA GLY A 101 -14.92 13.05 8.48
C GLY A 101 -15.68 14.21 7.87
#